data_AF-A0A2N0P0T4-F1
#
_entry.id   AF-A0A2N0P0T4-F1
#
_cell.length_a   1.000
_cell.length_b   1.000
_cell.length_c   1.000
_cell.angle_alpha   90.00
_cell.angle_beta   90.00
_cell.angle_gamma   90.00
#
_symmetry.space_group_name_H-M   'P 1'
#
loop_
_entity.id
_entity.type
_entity.pdbx_description
1 polymer ?
#
loop_
_entity_poly.entity_id
_entity_poly.type
_entity_poly.pdbx_seq_one_letter_code
_entity_poly.pdbx_strand_id
1 'polypeptide(L)'
;ELLDIFILFSPKSLDNISISGLWKYSIDTFNRFFESFRGHPLHYFGINDSYNNITVDHKIIVRKYIDGGVVKCSNWKFIQI
;
A
#
# COMPACT_ATOMS: atom_id res chain seq x y z
N GLU A 1 12.66 4.08 -3.71
CA GLU A 1 12.30 3.81 -2.29
C GLU A 1 12.05 2.31 -2.08
N LEU A 2 11.86 1.82 -0.84
CA LEU A 2 11.66 0.38 -0.55
C LEU A 2 10.53 -0.25 -1.38
N LEU A 3 9.42 0.47 -1.57
CA LEU A 3 8.30 -0.02 -2.38
C LEU A 3 8.65 -0.18 -3.86
N ASP A 4 9.62 0.57 -4.41
CA ASP A 4 10.08 0.35 -5.79
C ASP A 4 10.79 -1.00 -5.94
N ILE A 5 11.42 -1.51 -4.88
CA ILE A 5 12.02 -2.86 -4.88
C ILE A 5 10.90 -3.90 -4.96
N PHE A 6 9.80 -3.72 -4.23
CA PHE A 6 8.66 -4.64 -4.27
C PHE A 6 7.97 -4.68 -5.63
N ILE A 7 7.97 -3.59 -6.39
CA ILE A 7 7.43 -3.57 -7.76
C ILE A 7 8.13 -4.61 -8.65
N LEU A 8 9.43 -4.86 -8.46
CA LEU A 8 10.19 -5.85 -9.25
C LEU A 8 9.71 -7.30 -9.01
N PHE A 9 9.09 -7.57 -7.87
CA PHE A 9 8.56 -8.89 -7.48
C PHE A 9 7.04 -8.98 -7.62
N SER A 10 6.36 -7.83 -7.69
CA SER A 10 4.93 -7.69 -7.89
C SER A 10 4.51 -7.91 -9.35
N PRO A 11 3.30 -8.44 -9.63
CA PRO A 11 2.38 -9.11 -8.70
C PRO A 11 2.63 -10.63 -8.62
N LYS A 12 3.78 -11.12 -9.11
CA LYS A 12 4.02 -12.55 -9.35
C LYS A 12 4.22 -13.37 -8.07
N SER A 13 4.84 -12.81 -7.04
CA SER A 13 5.19 -13.56 -5.81
C SER A 13 4.76 -12.89 -4.51
N LEU A 14 4.21 -11.67 -4.56
CA LEU A 14 3.80 -10.92 -3.39
C LEU A 14 2.29 -10.72 -3.37
N ASP A 15 1.61 -11.45 -2.48
CA ASP A 15 0.14 -11.38 -2.34
C ASP A 15 -0.29 -10.77 -0.99
N ASN A 16 0.59 -10.84 0.01
CA ASN A 16 0.34 -10.31 1.36
C ASN A 16 1.56 -9.51 1.80
N ILE A 17 1.40 -8.21 1.98
CA ILE A 17 2.50 -7.30 2.30
C ILE A 17 2.16 -6.49 3.55
N SER A 18 3.14 -6.30 4.43
CA SER A 18 3.07 -5.29 5.50
C SER A 18 4.35 -4.47 5.51
N ILE A 19 4.22 -3.14 5.59
CA ILE A 19 5.34 -2.21 5.67
C ILE A 19 5.38 -1.52 7.03
N SER A 20 6.54 -1.00 7.44
CA SER A 20 6.66 -0.27 8.71
C SER A 20 6.36 1.22 8.50
N GLY A 21 5.43 1.77 9.28
CA GLY A 21 5.07 3.19 9.30
C GLY A 21 6.15 4.11 9.87
N LEU A 22 7.24 3.54 10.39
CA LEU A 22 8.43 4.27 10.82
C LEU A 22 9.30 4.71 9.63
N TRP A 23 9.10 4.14 8.44
CA TRP A 23 9.87 4.51 7.26
C TRP A 23 9.18 5.63 6.49
N LYS A 24 9.98 6.47 5.82
CA LYS A 24 9.47 7.49 4.91
C LYS A 24 9.23 6.87 3.54
N TYR A 25 8.07 7.17 3.00
CA TYR A 25 7.67 6.82 1.66
C TYR A 25 7.12 8.07 0.99
N SER A 26 7.23 8.13 -0.33
CA SER A 26 6.56 9.15 -1.12
C SER A 26 5.21 8.65 -1.59
N ILE A 27 4.31 9.61 -1.80
CA ILE A 27 3.00 9.39 -2.43
C ILE A 27 3.15 8.81 -3.84
N ASP A 28 4.16 9.26 -4.58
CA ASP A 28 4.44 8.77 -5.93
C ASP A 28 4.81 7.29 -5.93
N THR A 29 5.69 6.87 -5.01
CA THR A 29 6.04 5.45 -4.88
C THR A 29 4.85 4.58 -4.44
N PHE A 30 3.98 5.08 -3.54
CA PHE A 30 2.72 4.39 -3.21
C PHE A 30 1.86 4.16 -4.47
N ASN A 31 1.67 5.19 -5.30
CA ASN A 31 0.91 5.06 -6.54
C ASN A 31 1.53 4.01 -7.47
N ARG A 32 2.84 4.13 -7.79
CA ARG A 32 3.53 3.15 -8.65
C ARG A 32 3.41 1.72 -8.12
N PHE A 33 3.56 1.56 -6.81
CA PHE A 33 3.45 0.27 -6.15
C PHE A 33 2.07 -0.35 -6.34
N PHE A 34 0.99 0.36 -6.03
CA PHE A 34 -0.36 -0.19 -6.19
C PHE A 34 -0.77 -0.35 -7.66
N GLU A 35 -0.33 0.55 -8.55
CA GLU A 35 -0.55 0.40 -9.99
C GLU A 35 0.04 -0.90 -10.54
N SER A 36 1.16 -1.40 -9.97
CA SER A 36 1.74 -2.69 -10.37
C SER A 36 0.82 -3.90 -10.13
N PHE A 37 -0.20 -3.75 -9.27
CA PHE A 37 -1.20 -4.78 -8.97
C PHE A 37 -2.47 -4.66 -9.81
N ARG A 38 -2.54 -3.74 -10.78
CA ARG A 38 -3.69 -3.71 -11.70
C ARG A 38 -3.78 -5.02 -12.49
N GLY A 39 -4.98 -5.56 -12.57
CA GLY A 39 -5.26 -6.86 -13.20
C GLY A 39 -4.96 -8.07 -12.30
N HIS A 40 -4.14 -7.92 -11.25
CA HIS A 40 -3.83 -8.96 -10.28
C HIS A 40 -3.89 -8.37 -8.86
N PRO A 41 -5.11 -8.20 -8.29
CA PRO A 41 -5.28 -7.46 -7.05
C PRO A 41 -4.52 -8.07 -5.87
N LEU A 42 -3.84 -7.22 -5.11
CA LEU A 42 -3.13 -7.57 -3.89
C LEU A 42 -4.13 -8.08 -2.83
N HIS A 43 -3.91 -9.28 -2.29
CA HIS A 43 -4.81 -9.83 -1.28
C HIS A 43 -4.81 -9.00 0.01
N TYR A 44 -3.64 -8.67 0.54
CA TYR A 44 -3.54 -7.90 1.77
C TYR A 44 -2.42 -6.85 1.73
N PHE A 45 -2.76 -5.64 2.17
CA PHE A 45 -1.79 -4.59 2.44
C PHE A 45 -1.91 -4.06 3.88
N GLY A 46 -0.82 -4.17 4.63
CA GLY A 46 -0.71 -3.71 6.00
C GLY A 46 0.31 -2.59 6.19
N ILE A 47 0.07 -1.74 7.19
CA ILE A 47 1.11 -0.88 7.77
C ILE A 47 1.22 -1.21 9.26
N ASN A 48 2.42 -1.61 9.69
CA ASN A 48 2.81 -1.92 11.06
C ASN A 48 3.52 -0.71 11.69
N ASP A 49 3.64 -0.71 13.03
CA ASP A 49 4.28 0.34 13.85
C ASP A 49 3.57 1.70 13.82
N SER A 50 3.74 2.47 14.90
CA SER A 50 3.13 3.80 15.08
C SER A 50 3.52 4.77 13.96
N TYR A 51 2.51 5.45 13.42
CA TYR A 51 2.43 6.18 12.15
C TYR A 51 3.29 7.46 12.00
N ASN A 52 4.50 7.50 12.54
CA ASN A 52 5.27 8.75 12.57
C ASN A 52 5.50 9.36 11.18
N ASN A 53 5.62 8.54 10.13
CA ASN A 53 5.88 9.00 8.76
C ASN A 53 4.73 8.77 7.76
N ILE A 54 3.59 8.20 8.20
CA ILE A 54 2.43 7.95 7.33
C ILE A 54 1.43 9.11 7.48
N THR A 55 1.46 10.03 6.51
CA THR A 55 0.59 11.22 6.49
C THR A 55 -0.84 10.89 6.04
N VAL A 56 -1.76 11.85 6.18
CA VAL A 56 -3.15 11.76 5.67
C VAL A 56 -3.19 11.41 4.18
N ASP A 57 -2.30 12.00 3.37
CA ASP A 57 -2.24 11.74 1.93
C ASP A 57 -1.93 10.28 1.61
N HIS A 58 -1.05 9.64 2.39
CA HIS A 58 -0.77 8.22 2.23
C HIS A 58 -2.03 7.39 2.48
N LYS A 59 -2.83 7.77 3.48
CA LYS A 59 -4.11 7.12 3.80
C LYS A 59 -5.09 7.25 2.64
N ILE A 60 -5.22 8.45 2.08
CA ILE A 60 -6.10 8.74 0.94
C ILE A 60 -5.71 7.88 -0.26
N ILE A 61 -4.42 7.75 -0.56
CA ILE A 61 -3.94 6.89 -1.65
C ILE A 61 -4.26 5.42 -1.39
N VAL A 62 -3.96 4.89 -0.21
CA VAL A 62 -4.29 3.49 0.12
C VAL A 62 -5.80 3.26 -0.03
N ARG A 63 -6.63 4.18 0.46
CA ARG A 63 -8.09 4.10 0.35
C ARG A 63 -8.57 4.06 -1.10
N LYS A 64 -8.03 4.95 -1.95
CA LYS A 64 -8.33 4.97 -3.40
C LYS A 64 -8.12 3.59 -4.05
N TYR A 65 -7.04 2.89 -3.71
CA TYR A 65 -6.73 1.56 -4.28
C TYR A 65 -7.54 0.41 -3.66
N ILE A 66 -7.97 0.55 -2.41
CA ILE A 66 -8.95 -0.37 -1.80
C ILE A 66 -10.31 -0.22 -2.50
N ASP A 67 -10.82 1.01 -2.62
CA ASP A 67 -12.12 1.27 -3.24
C ASP A 67 -12.12 0.89 -4.74
N GLY A 68 -10.97 1.05 -5.42
CA GLY A 68 -10.77 0.59 -6.79
C GLY A 68 -10.57 -0.92 -6.96
N GLY A 69 -10.61 -1.72 -5.88
CA GLY A 69 -10.48 -3.17 -5.92
C GLY A 69 -9.07 -3.70 -6.23
N VAL A 70 -8.06 -2.83 -6.22
CA VAL A 70 -6.64 -3.20 -6.41
C VAL A 70 -6.07 -3.84 -5.14
N VAL A 71 -6.60 -3.47 -3.98
CA VAL A 71 -6.27 -4.07 -2.68
C VAL A 71 -7.54 -4.66 -2.05
N LYS A 72 -7.57 -5.96 -1.77
CA LYS A 72 -8.77 -6.64 -1.24
C LYS A 72 -8.98 -6.35 0.25
N CYS A 73 -7.92 -6.49 1.03
CA CYS A 73 -7.93 -6.39 2.48
C CYS A 73 -6.81 -5.47 2.97
N SER A 74 -7.09 -4.73 4.05
CA SER A 74 -6.10 -3.92 4.72
C SER A 74 -6.47 -3.73 6.18
N ASN A 75 -5.48 -3.67 7.08
CA ASN A 75 -5.71 -3.25 8.47
C ASN A 75 -6.13 -1.77 8.59
N TRP A 76 -6.22 -1.03 7.48
CA TRP A 76 -6.64 0.37 7.42
C TRP A 76 -8.05 0.59 6.85
N LYS A 77 -8.81 -0.49 6.58
CA LYS A 77 -10.14 -0.43 5.94
C LYS A 77 -11.19 0.38 6.73
N PHE A 78 -10.89 0.79 7.97
CA PHE A 78 -11.85 1.35 8.94
C PHE A 78 -11.49 2.73 9.52
N ILE A 79 -10.46 3.42 9.03
CA ILE A 79 -10.16 4.78 9.54
C ILE A 79 -11.05 5.78 8.80
N GLN A 80 -12.02 6.36 9.52
CA GLN A 80 -12.80 7.51 9.05
C GLN A 80 -11.82 8.65 8.72
N ILE A 81 -11.88 9.12 7.47
CA ILE A 81 -11.19 10.34 7.00
C ILE A 81 -12.10 11.52 7.30
#